data_AF-A0A847KVB5-F1
#
_entry.id   AF-A0A847KVB5-F1
#
_cell.length_a   1.000
_cell.length_b   1.000
_cell.length_c   1.000
_cell.angle_alpha   90.00
_cell.angle_beta   90.00
_cell.angle_gamma   90.00
#
_symmetry.space_group_name_H-M   'P 1'
#
loop_
_entity.id
_entity.type
_entity.pdbx_description
1 polymer ?
#
loop_
_entity_poly.entity_id
_entity_poly.type
_entity_poly.pdbx_seq_one_letter_code
_entity_poly.pdbx_strand_id
1 'polypeptide(L)' 'MEVPSFALFSPEISIDQWLPNRCEAYDGIAINEIIVDDGIRENMNSKELFYSITPEIVWKKLKRKLEIFVLNK' A
#
# COMPACT_ATOMS: atom_id res chain seq x y z
N MET A 1 19.92 3.98 -8.91
CA MET A 1 19.19 2.77 -9.33
C MET A 1 17.71 3.08 -9.26
N GLU A 2 17.01 3.03 -10.39
CA GLU A 2 15.54 3.18 -10.45
C GLU A 2 14.90 1.80 -10.34
N VAL A 3 14.95 1.22 -9.14
CA VAL A 3 14.29 -0.07 -8.87
C VAL A 3 12.85 0.22 -8.50
N PRO A 4 11.86 -0.34 -9.22
CA PRO A 4 10.47 -0.23 -8.83
C PRO A 4 10.28 -0.73 -7.40
N SER A 5 9.57 0.04 -6.58
CA SER A 5 9.39 -0.26 -5.17
C SER A 5 7.92 -0.21 -4.78
N PHE A 6 7.59 -1.03 -3.78
CA PHE A 6 6.26 -1.11 -3.22
C PHE A 6 6.36 -1.10 -1.69
N ALA A 7 5.72 -0.12 -1.05
CA ALA A 7 5.76 0.04 0.41
C ALA A 7 4.43 -0.35 1.07
N LEU A 8 4.53 -0.96 2.25
CA LEU A 8 3.40 -1.13 3.16
C LEU A 8 3.48 -0.03 4.21
N PHE A 9 2.48 0.84 4.27
CA PHE A 9 2.47 1.97 5.20
C PHE A 9 1.84 1.57 6.54
N SER A 10 2.44 2.07 7.62
CA SER A 10 1.87 1.97 8.97
C SER A 10 0.52 2.73 9.02
N PRO A 11 -0.45 2.31 9.85
CA PRO A 11 -1.74 3.00 9.98
C PRO A 11 -1.64 4.48 10.34
N GLU A 12 -0.56 4.87 11.03
CA GLU A 12 -0.32 6.23 11.53
C GLU A 12 0.31 7.14 10.47
N ILE A 13 0.68 6.60 9.31
CA ILE A 13 1.46 7.30 8.30
C ILE A 13 0.61 7.58 7.07
N SER A 14 0.55 8.85 6.67
CA SER A 14 -0.04 9.25 5.40
C SER A 14 0.88 8.89 4.23
N ILE A 15 0.36 8.10 3.29
CA ILE A 15 1.05 7.78 2.03
C ILE A 15 1.35 9.03 1.21
N ASP A 16 0.47 10.03 1.21
CA ASP A 16 0.65 11.25 0.41
C ASP A 16 1.77 12.14 0.97
N GLN A 17 2.01 12.08 2.28
CA GLN A 17 3.10 12.80 2.91
C GLN A 17 4.46 12.16 2.61
N TRP A 18 4.53 10.83 2.64
CA TRP A 18 5.79 10.07 2.49
C TRP A 18 6.11 9.67 1.05
N LEU A 19 5.09 9.60 0.20
CA LEU A 19 5.19 9.29 -1.21
C LEU A 19 4.39 10.31 -2.04
N PRO A 20 4.76 11.61 -1.99
CA PRO A 20 4.00 12.68 -2.66
C PRO A 20 4.01 12.55 -4.19
N ASN A 21 5.05 11.92 -4.75
CA ASN A 21 5.20 11.71 -6.20
C ASN A 21 4.94 10.26 -6.59
N ARG A 22 3.89 9.67 -6.01
CA ARG A 22 3.47 8.30 -6.29
C ARG A 22 3.28 8.09 -7.79
N CYS A 23 3.84 7.00 -8.32
CA CYS A 23 3.75 6.66 -9.73
C CYS A 23 3.75 5.13 -9.93
N GLU A 24 3.72 4.68 -11.18
CA GLU A 24 3.66 3.24 -11.46
C GLU A 24 4.94 2.50 -11.01
N ALA A 25 6.09 3.16 -10.98
CA ALA A 25 7.34 2.60 -10.48
C ALA A 25 7.48 2.67 -8.95
N TYR A 26 6.89 3.68 -8.29
CA TYR A 26 7.02 3.92 -6.84
C TYR A 26 5.65 4.10 -6.20
N ASP A 27 5.22 3.12 -5.41
CA ASP A 27 3.84 3.03 -4.93
C ASP A 27 3.76 2.28 -3.59
N GLY A 28 2.57 2.15 -3.04
CA GLY A 28 2.33 1.35 -1.86
C GLY A 28 0.85 1.17 -1.54
N ILE A 29 0.62 0.75 -0.32
CA ILE A 29 -0.71 0.62 0.25
C ILE A 29 -0.72 1.11 1.69
N ALA A 30 -1.74 1.87 2.02
CA ALA A 30 -2.04 2.37 3.35
C ALA A 30 -3.46 1.96 3.75
N ILE A 31 -3.76 2.06 5.05
CA ILE A 31 -5.03 1.62 5.63
C ILE A 31 -6.23 2.38 5.09
N ASN A 32 -6.07 3.69 4.84
CA ASN A 32 -7.12 4.53 4.28
C ASN A 32 -7.59 4.08 2.88
N GLU A 33 -6.79 3.30 2.17
CA GLU A 33 -7.17 2.71 0.87
C GLU A 33 -7.89 1.36 1.01
N ILE A 34 -7.88 0.74 2.20
CA ILE A 34 -8.51 -0.55 2.48
C ILE A 34 -9.81 -0.34 3.27
N ILE A 35 -9.71 0.38 4.39
CA ILE A 35 -10.83 0.70 5.26
C ILE A 35 -11.13 2.18 5.07
N VAL A 36 -12.12 2.48 4.22
CA VAL A 36 -12.50 3.88 3.91
C VAL A 36 -13.38 4.47 5.02
N ASP A 37 -14.09 3.63 5.77
CA ASP A 37 -14.92 4.07 6.90
C ASP A 37 -14.06 4.45 8.12
N ASP A 38 -14.11 5.72 8.53
CA ASP A 38 -13.37 6.21 9.70
C ASP A 38 -13.90 5.61 11.01
N GLY A 39 -15.21 5.36 11.11
CA GLY A 39 -15.82 4.77 12.31
C GLY A 39 -15.38 3.32 12.53
N ILE A 40 -15.12 2.56 11.45
CA ILE A 40 -14.49 1.24 11.58
C ILE A 40 -13.05 1.38 12.05
N ARG A 41 -12.30 2.35 11.51
CA ARG A 41 -10.88 2.55 11.88
C ARG A 41 -10.69 2.97 13.33
N GLU A 42 -11.54 3.86 13.83
CA GLU A 42 -11.50 4.33 15.23
C GLU A 42 -11.75 3.21 16.25
N ASN A 43 -12.44 2.15 15.83
CA ASN A 43 -12.72 0.98 16.66
C ASN A 43 -11.64 -0.11 16.60
N MET A 44 -10.56 0.10 15.83
CA MET A 44 -9.47 -0.85 15.66
C MET A 44 -8.16 -0.29 16.23
N ASN A 45 -7.37 -1.15 16.88
CA ASN A 45 -6.03 -0.77 17.31
C ASN A 45 -5.02 -0.83 16.14
N SER A 46 -3.85 -0.22 16.30
CA SER A 46 -2.83 -0.16 15.24
C SER A 46 -2.43 -1.53 14.67
N LYS A 47 -2.44 -2.59 15.49
CA LYS A 47 -2.12 -3.96 15.05
C LYS A 47 -3.23 -4.55 14.18
N GLU A 48 -4.49 -4.36 14.55
CA GLU A 48 -5.65 -4.78 13.77
C GLU A 48 -5.71 -4.02 12.44
N LEU A 49 -5.48 -2.70 12.47
CA LEU A 49 -5.40 -1.89 11.26
C LEU A 49 -4.29 -2.42 10.35
N PHE A 50 -3.06 -2.60 10.84
CA PHE A 50 -1.98 -3.12 10.02
C PHE A 50 -2.28 -4.52 9.43
N TYR A 51 -2.92 -5.41 10.20
CA TYR A 51 -3.31 -6.72 9.69
C TYR A 51 -4.46 -6.72 8.68
N SER A 52 -5.19 -5.62 8.55
CA SER A 52 -6.14 -5.46 7.44
C SER A 52 -5.43 -5.36 6.08
N ILE A 53 -4.13 -5.06 6.06
CA ILE A 53 -3.28 -5.18 4.87
C ILE A 53 -2.94 -6.66 4.65
N THR A 54 -3.86 -7.38 4.00
CA THR A 54 -3.66 -8.81 3.75
C THR A 54 -2.74 -9.07 2.54
N PRO A 55 -2.06 -10.23 2.49
CA PRO A 55 -1.22 -10.61 1.34
C PRO A 55 -1.97 -10.57 0.00
N GLU A 56 -3.26 -10.93 -0.03
CA GLU A 56 -4.08 -10.93 -1.24
C GLU A 56 -4.28 -9.52 -1.77
N ILE A 57 -4.52 -8.55 -0.89
CA ILE A 57 -4.69 -7.14 -1.24
C ILE A 57 -3.35 -6.59 -1.77
N VAL A 58 -2.25 -6.89 -1.08
CA VAL A 58 -0.90 -6.49 -1.52
C VAL A 58 -0.60 -7.08 -2.90
N TRP A 59 -0.86 -8.37 -3.10
CA TRP A 59 -0.60 -9.06 -4.36
C TRP A 59 -1.40 -8.46 -5.51
N LYS A 60 -2.69 -8.13 -5.29
CA LYS A 60 -3.55 -7.52 -6.32
C LYS A 60 -2.95 -6.21 -6.87
N LYS A 61 -2.33 -5.39 -6.01
CA LYS A 61 -1.63 -4.17 -6.43
C LYS A 61 -0.25 -4.43 -7.03
N LEU A 62 0.51 -5.32 -6.41
CA LEU A 62 1.89 -5.60 -6.79
C LEU A 62 1.97 -6.31 -8.16
N LYS A 63 1.03 -7.21 -8.45
CA LYS A 63 1.03 -8.03 -9.66
C LYS A 63 1.16 -7.20 -10.94
N ARG A 64 0.42 -6.10 -11.05
CA ARG A 64 0.50 -5.19 -12.21
C ARG A 64 1.91 -4.62 -12.40
N LYS A 65 2.61 -4.31 -11.31
CA LYS A 65 3.99 -3.79 -11.38
C LYS A 65 4.98 -4.87 -11.80
N LEU A 66 4.81 -6.09 -11.30
CA LEU A 66 5.63 -7.22 -11.70
C LEU A 66 5.48 -7.50 -13.20
N GLU A 67 4.26 -7.45 -13.73
CA GLU A 67 4.00 -7.59 -15.17
C GLU A 67 4.72 -6.52 -15.98
N ILE A 68 4.68 -5.25 -15.56
CA ILE A 68 5.27 -4.14 -16.34
C ILE A 68 6.80 -4.14 -16.28
N PHE A 69 7.40 -4.34 -15.10
CA PHE A 69 8.82 -4.05 -14.89
C PHE A 69 9.72 -5.28 -14.75
N VAL A 70 9.16 -6.45 -14.43
CA VAL A 70 9.92 -7.67 -14.11
C VAL A 70 9.70 -8.78 -15.13
N LEU A 71 8.44 -9.07 -15.49
CA LEU A 71 8.09 -10.22 -16.31
C LEU A 71 8.21 -9.97 -17.83
N ASN A 72 8.24 -8.72 -18.27
CA ASN A 72 8.38 -8.31 -19.67
C ASN A 72 9.83 -7.92 -20.06
N LYS A 73 10.83 -8.36 -19.29
CA LYS A 73 12.26 -8.20 -19.59
C LYS A 73 12.88 -9.57 -19.87
#